data_AF-A0A5C9QYF3-F1
#
_entry.id   AF-A0A5C9QYF3-F1
#
_cell.length_a   1.000
_cell.length_b   1.000
_cell.length_c   1.000
_cell.angle_alpha   90.00
_cell.angle_beta   90.00
_cell.angle_gamma   90.00
#
_symmetry.space_group_name_H-M   'P 1'
#
loop_
_entity.id
_entity.type
_entity.pdbx_description
1 polymer ?
#
loop_
_entity_poly.entity_id
_entity_poly.type
_entity_poly.pdbx_seq_one_letter_code
_entity_poly.pdbx_strand_id
1 'polypeptide(L)'
;MRWMLILTLWCSSFAFASDITIQVADTPPKVFSLKELATVLPEVSFTTELPWIHGARRFTGFKVSDLLEYLQQDQVNSVTFMALNNYAANISIADIQQYEPIVAYYMDGNEMKIRHKGPFWLVYNLNKNPKLKNSVYYTHMVWQISQILIHKKP
;
A
#
# COMPACT_ATOMS: atom_id res chain seq x y z
N MET A 1 25.96 12.21 51.69
CA MET A 1 25.46 10.86 51.36
C MET A 1 25.24 10.79 49.86
N ARG A 2 25.85 9.79 49.24
CA ARG A 2 25.91 9.47 47.80
C ARG A 2 24.55 8.93 47.35
N TRP A 3 23.97 9.41 46.24
CA TRP A 3 23.04 8.63 45.38
C TRP A 3 23.12 9.18 43.95
N MET A 4 23.94 8.56 43.11
CA MET A 4 23.55 7.58 42.07
C MET A 4 22.76 8.22 40.92
N LEU A 5 23.52 8.71 39.93
CA LEU A 5 23.05 8.95 38.57
C LEU A 5 22.67 7.62 37.93
N ILE A 6 21.38 7.40 37.70
CA ILE A 6 20.88 6.30 36.87
C ILE A 6 21.05 6.74 35.41
N LEU A 7 22.02 6.14 34.72
CA LEU A 7 22.19 6.30 33.28
C LEU A 7 21.15 5.39 32.59
N THR A 8 19.98 5.94 32.25
CA THR A 8 19.00 5.23 31.44
C THR A 8 19.54 5.10 30.01
N LEU A 9 19.96 3.89 29.64
CA LEU A 9 20.27 3.54 28.27
C LEU A 9 18.99 3.70 27.43
N TRP A 10 18.92 4.77 26.65
CA TRP A 10 17.90 4.92 25.61
C TRP A 10 18.17 3.85 24.55
N CYS A 11 17.40 2.77 24.59
CA CYS A 11 17.32 1.83 23.49
C CYS A 11 16.56 2.54 22.37
N SER A 12 17.30 3.21 21.48
CA SER A 12 16.72 3.83 20.28
C SER A 12 16.02 2.74 19.48
N SER A 13 14.69 2.76 19.50
CA SER A 13 13.90 1.91 18.61
C SER A 13 14.24 2.35 17.19
N PHE A 14 14.94 1.50 16.44
CA PHE A 14 15.05 1.66 14.99
C PHE A 14 13.64 1.54 14.41
N ALA A 15 13.00 2.68 14.17
CA ALA A 15 11.83 2.73 13.31
C ALA A 15 12.34 2.45 11.88
N PHE A 16 12.19 1.21 11.43
CA PHE A 16 12.35 0.90 10.02
C PHE A 16 11.20 1.59 9.29
N ALA A 17 11.51 2.63 8.53
CA ALA A 17 10.53 3.22 7.62
C ALA A 17 10.24 2.20 6.52
N SER A 18 8.97 1.88 6.34
CA SER A 18 8.52 1.07 5.22
C SER A 18 8.60 1.89 3.94
N ASP A 19 9.54 1.58 3.06
CA ASP A 19 9.75 2.32 1.81
C ASP A 19 9.09 1.61 0.60
N ILE A 20 8.69 2.41 -0.39
CA ILE A 20 8.13 1.94 -1.66
C ILE A 20 8.76 2.70 -2.83
N THR A 21 9.11 1.98 -3.89
CA THR A 21 9.63 2.58 -5.12
C THR A 21 8.48 2.88 -6.06
N ILE A 22 8.39 4.10 -6.56
CA ILE A 22 7.39 4.50 -7.55
C ILE A 22 8.09 5.01 -8.80
N GLN A 23 7.69 4.49 -9.95
CA GLN A 23 8.24 4.89 -11.24
C GLN A 23 7.11 5.28 -12.19
N VAL A 24 7.21 6.47 -12.76
CA VAL A 24 6.38 6.90 -13.89
C VAL A 24 7.09 6.52 -15.20
N ALA A 25 6.34 6.12 -16.22
CA ALA A 25 6.89 5.82 -17.55
C ALA A 25 7.86 6.93 -18.01
N ASP A 26 8.99 6.48 -18.56
CA ASP A 26 10.09 7.32 -19.07
C ASP A 26 10.79 8.21 -18.03
N THR A 27 10.58 7.94 -16.73
CA THR A 27 11.26 8.64 -15.64
C THR A 27 12.06 7.67 -14.77
N PRO A 28 13.15 8.14 -14.13
CA PRO A 28 13.85 7.36 -13.12
C PRO A 28 12.92 7.01 -11.94
N PRO A 29 13.07 5.82 -11.33
CA PRO A 29 12.31 5.46 -10.14
C PRO A 29 12.66 6.40 -8.97
N LYS A 30 11.65 6.75 -8.16
CA LYS A 30 11.80 7.50 -6.93
C LYS A 30 11.33 6.67 -5.73
N VAL A 31 12.08 6.71 -4.65
CA VAL A 31 11.73 6.05 -3.39
C VAL A 31 10.93 7.02 -2.52
N PHE A 32 9.85 6.52 -1.93
CA PHE A 32 9.02 7.22 -0.97
C PHE A 32 8.93 6.42 0.31
N SER A 33 8.97 7.10 1.46
CA SER A 33 8.69 6.43 2.74
C SER A 33 7.19 6.39 3.01
N LEU A 34 6.72 5.38 3.76
CA LEU A 34 5.34 5.33 4.25
C LEU A 34 4.98 6.62 5.00
N LYS A 35 5.88 7.14 5.84
CA LYS A 35 5.65 8.36 6.61
C LYS A 35 5.39 9.56 5.70
N GLU A 36 6.17 9.70 4.63
CA GLU A 36 5.98 10.76 3.63
C GLU A 36 4.60 10.63 2.98
N LEU A 37 4.27 9.46 2.42
CA LEU A 37 3.01 9.23 1.72
C LEU A 37 1.79 9.42 2.65
N ALA A 38 1.85 8.90 3.88
CA ALA A 38 0.76 9.03 4.85
C ALA A 38 0.58 10.47 5.38
N THR A 39 1.57 11.35 5.22
CA THR A 39 1.44 12.76 5.59
C THR A 39 0.77 13.58 4.48
N VAL A 40 0.96 13.19 3.22
CA VAL A 40 0.51 13.99 2.06
C VAL A 40 -0.75 13.43 1.40
N LEU A 41 -1.01 12.12 1.50
CA LEU A 41 -2.17 11.47 0.89
C LEU A 41 -3.32 11.32 1.90
N PRO A 42 -4.58 11.49 1.48
CA PRO A 42 -5.74 11.22 2.33
C PRO A 42 -5.77 9.76 2.83
N GLU A 43 -5.99 9.60 4.13
CA GLU A 43 -6.19 8.27 4.72
C GLU A 43 -7.62 7.76 4.43
N VAL A 44 -7.71 6.51 3.98
CA VAL A 44 -8.96 5.79 3.73
C VAL A 44 -8.95 4.46 4.46
N SER A 45 -10.08 4.12 5.09
CA SER A 45 -10.25 2.87 5.82
C SER A 45 -11.54 2.14 5.43
N PHE A 46 -11.50 0.81 5.37
CA PHE A 46 -12.71 -0.02 5.28
C PHE A 46 -12.50 -1.41 5.87
N THR A 47 -13.59 -2.09 6.19
CA THR A 47 -13.58 -3.48 6.66
C THR A 47 -14.07 -4.42 5.57
N THR A 48 -13.26 -5.43 5.25
CA THR A 48 -13.62 -6.48 4.29
C THR A 48 -13.03 -7.82 4.70
N GLU A 49 -13.66 -8.91 4.28
CA GLU A 49 -13.09 -10.26 4.35
C GLU A 49 -12.29 -10.54 3.08
N LEU A 50 -11.12 -11.17 3.22
CA LEU A 50 -10.25 -11.58 2.11
C LEU A 50 -9.96 -13.09 2.23
N PRO A 51 -9.80 -13.83 1.12
CA PRO A 51 -9.69 -15.29 1.15
C PRO A 51 -8.42 -15.83 1.84
N TRP A 52 -7.40 -14.99 2.08
CA TRP A 52 -6.11 -15.40 2.65
C TRP A 52 -5.96 -15.13 4.15
N ILE A 53 -6.96 -14.54 4.79
CA ILE A 53 -6.95 -14.20 6.22
C ILE A 53 -8.30 -14.59 6.83
N HIS A 54 -8.29 -14.98 8.09
CA HIS A 54 -9.51 -15.37 8.76
C HIS A 54 -10.31 -14.15 9.24
N GLY A 55 -11.59 -14.11 8.84
CA GLY A 55 -12.55 -13.09 9.23
C GLY A 55 -12.35 -11.75 8.53
N ALA A 56 -13.32 -10.85 8.74
CA ALA A 56 -13.23 -9.48 8.25
C ALA A 56 -12.15 -8.69 9.01
N ARG A 57 -11.36 -7.91 8.27
CA ARG A 57 -10.28 -7.07 8.80
C ARG A 57 -10.47 -5.63 8.35
N ARG A 58 -10.08 -4.67 9.19
CA ARG A 58 -10.05 -3.26 8.84
C ARG A 58 -8.71 -2.93 8.20
N PHE A 59 -8.74 -2.49 6.95
CA PHE A 59 -7.57 -2.02 6.23
C PHE A 59 -7.57 -0.50 6.19
N THR A 60 -6.40 0.09 6.36
CA THR A 60 -6.18 1.54 6.26
C THR A 60 -5.00 1.80 5.34
N GLY A 61 -5.19 2.73 4.42
CA GLY A 61 -4.28 3.01 3.30
C GLY A 61 -4.59 4.34 2.62
N PHE A 62 -3.95 4.59 1.49
CA PHE A 62 -4.33 5.66 0.55
C PHE A 62 -4.95 5.04 -0.71
N LYS A 63 -5.84 5.77 -1.41
CA LYS A 63 -6.35 5.31 -2.70
C LYS A 63 -5.27 5.41 -3.78
N VAL A 64 -5.29 4.47 -4.72
CA VAL A 64 -4.41 4.57 -5.90
C VAL A 64 -4.70 5.84 -6.71
N SER A 65 -5.96 6.28 -6.78
CA SER A 65 -6.34 7.54 -7.44
C SER A 65 -5.63 8.75 -6.85
N ASP A 66 -5.57 8.84 -5.52
CA ASP A 66 -5.03 9.99 -4.81
C ASP A 66 -3.50 10.04 -4.97
N LEU A 67 -2.85 8.87 -5.05
CA LEU A 67 -1.44 8.78 -5.41
C LEU A 67 -1.18 9.32 -6.83
N LEU A 68 -2.02 8.94 -7.81
CA LEU A 68 -1.86 9.42 -9.19
C LEU A 68 -2.07 10.94 -9.30
N GLU A 69 -3.05 11.47 -8.58
CA GLU A 69 -3.31 12.92 -8.50
C GLU A 69 -2.13 13.66 -7.84
N TYR A 70 -1.63 13.17 -6.71
CA TYR A 70 -0.46 13.73 -6.03
C TYR A 70 0.78 13.78 -6.94
N LEU A 71 0.97 12.74 -7.76
CA LEU A 71 2.06 12.66 -8.73
C LEU A 71 1.78 13.44 -10.03
N GLN A 72 0.61 14.09 -10.15
CA GLN A 72 0.18 14.85 -11.34
C GLN A 72 0.16 13.99 -12.60
N GLN A 73 -0.37 12.77 -12.50
CA GLN A 73 -0.43 11.80 -13.60
C GLN A 73 -1.85 11.67 -14.19
N ASP A 74 -2.15 12.48 -15.21
CA ASP A 74 -3.47 12.51 -15.85
C ASP A 74 -3.62 11.57 -17.07
N GLN A 75 -2.49 11.17 -17.66
CA GLN A 75 -2.45 10.34 -18.88
C GLN A 75 -2.08 8.89 -18.57
N VAL A 76 -2.67 8.30 -17.52
CA VAL A 76 -2.38 6.92 -17.10
C VAL A 76 -3.22 5.93 -17.93
N ASN A 77 -2.59 4.86 -18.40
CA ASN A 77 -3.24 3.71 -19.02
C ASN A 77 -3.47 2.59 -18.00
N SER A 78 -2.43 2.25 -17.23
CA SER A 78 -2.48 1.20 -16.22
C SER A 78 -1.42 1.42 -15.13
N VAL A 79 -1.56 0.71 -14.02
CA VAL A 79 -0.58 0.70 -12.93
C VAL A 79 -0.20 -0.74 -12.61
N THR A 80 1.11 -1.03 -12.59
CA THR A 80 1.63 -2.32 -12.12
C THR A 80 2.05 -2.22 -10.67
N PHE A 81 1.58 -3.16 -9.86
CA PHE A 81 2.03 -3.35 -8.48
C PHE A 81 2.93 -4.59 -8.43
N MET A 82 4.14 -4.45 -7.90
CA MET A 82 5.11 -5.54 -7.81
C MET A 82 5.51 -5.79 -6.36
N ALA A 83 5.50 -7.06 -5.97
CA ALA A 83 5.86 -7.52 -4.63
C ALA A 83 7.36 -7.82 -4.49
N LEU A 84 7.80 -7.97 -3.23
CA LEU A 84 9.17 -8.38 -2.88
C LEU A 84 9.64 -9.68 -3.55
N ASN A 85 8.71 -10.58 -3.90
CA ASN A 85 9.00 -11.85 -4.59
C ASN A 85 8.86 -11.76 -6.11
N ASN A 86 8.82 -10.55 -6.68
CA ASN A 86 8.61 -10.26 -8.10
C ASN A 86 7.24 -10.68 -8.66
N TYR A 87 6.28 -11.11 -7.82
CA TYR A 87 4.90 -11.24 -8.27
C TYR A 87 4.35 -9.86 -8.62
N ALA A 88 3.64 -9.74 -9.73
CA ALA A 88 3.09 -8.47 -10.17
C ALA A 88 1.69 -8.62 -10.78
N ALA A 89 0.88 -7.59 -10.62
CA ALA A 89 -0.39 -7.42 -11.30
C ALA A 89 -0.46 -6.04 -11.96
N ASN A 90 -0.89 -6.01 -13.21
CA ASN A 90 -1.16 -4.77 -13.95
C ASN A 90 -2.68 -4.50 -13.93
N ILE A 91 -3.06 -3.28 -13.57
CA ILE A 91 -4.45 -2.91 -13.33
C ILE A 91 -4.78 -1.71 -14.21
N SER A 92 -5.88 -1.81 -14.94
CA SER A 92 -6.35 -0.74 -15.81
C SER A 92 -6.71 0.52 -15.01
N ILE A 93 -6.51 1.70 -15.60
CA ILE A 93 -6.96 2.95 -14.99
C ILE A 93 -8.49 2.94 -14.76
N ALA A 94 -9.24 2.28 -15.63
CA ALA A 94 -10.69 2.14 -15.51
C ALA A 94 -11.09 1.36 -14.26
N ASP A 95 -10.43 0.22 -13.97
CA ASP A 95 -10.68 -0.55 -12.74
C ASP A 95 -10.27 0.23 -11.48
N ILE A 96 -9.14 0.96 -11.53
CA ILE A 96 -8.69 1.80 -10.42
C ILE A 96 -9.74 2.88 -10.10
N GLN A 97 -10.26 3.56 -11.13
CA GLN A 97 -11.29 4.59 -10.97
C GLN A 97 -12.64 4.01 -10.53
N GLN A 98 -13.03 2.85 -11.07
CA GLN A 98 -14.32 2.25 -10.79
C GLN A 98 -14.40 1.66 -9.38
N TYR A 99 -13.33 0.99 -8.92
CA TYR A 99 -13.35 0.21 -7.68
C TYR A 99 -12.56 0.82 -6.54
N GLU A 100 -11.81 1.88 -6.80
CA GLU A 100 -11.07 2.68 -5.82
C GLU A 100 -10.26 1.80 -4.83
N PRO A 101 -9.38 0.90 -5.31
CA PRO A 101 -8.54 0.12 -4.41
C PRO A 101 -7.62 1.03 -3.59
N ILE A 102 -7.28 0.57 -2.39
CA ILE A 102 -6.29 1.23 -1.55
C ILE A 102 -4.98 0.45 -1.56
N VAL A 103 -3.86 1.15 -1.42
CA VAL A 103 -2.60 0.57 -0.97
C VAL A 103 -2.61 0.63 0.55
N ALA A 104 -3.00 -0.47 1.19
CA ALA A 104 -3.10 -0.60 2.63
C ALA A 104 -1.72 -0.76 3.28
N TYR A 105 -1.49 -0.07 4.38
CA TYR A 105 -0.28 -0.13 5.21
C TYR A 105 -0.56 -0.39 6.70
N TYR A 106 -1.83 -0.29 7.14
CA TYR A 106 -2.29 -0.84 8.42
C TYR A 106 -3.38 -1.91 8.23
N MET A 107 -3.34 -2.92 9.09
CA MET A 107 -4.39 -3.92 9.26
C MET A 107 -4.80 -3.98 10.73
N ASP A 108 -6.09 -3.78 11.00
CA ASP A 108 -6.67 -3.66 12.34
C ASP A 108 -5.93 -2.62 13.22
N GLY A 109 -5.54 -1.50 12.62
CA GLY A 109 -4.84 -0.40 13.31
C GLY A 109 -3.36 -0.67 13.61
N ASN A 110 -2.79 -1.80 13.16
CA ASN A 110 -1.38 -2.14 13.34
C ASN A 110 -0.63 -2.08 12.01
N GLU A 111 0.57 -1.49 12.01
CA GLU A 111 1.39 -1.40 10.80
C GLU A 111 1.69 -2.81 10.28
N MET A 112 1.51 -3.00 8.98
CA MET A 112 1.66 -4.30 8.36
C MET A 112 3.13 -4.68 8.25
N LYS A 113 3.55 -5.73 8.95
CA LYS A 113 4.93 -6.26 8.85
C LYS A 113 5.05 -7.20 7.65
N ILE A 114 6.26 -7.38 7.11
CA ILE A 114 6.53 -8.32 6.00
C ILE A 114 5.95 -9.72 6.27
N ARG A 115 6.20 -10.27 7.47
CA ARG A 115 5.65 -11.57 7.90
C ARG A 115 4.12 -11.63 7.97
N HIS A 116 3.45 -10.48 7.95
CA HIS A 116 2.00 -10.31 7.99
C HIS A 116 1.50 -9.59 6.72
N LYS A 117 2.04 -9.96 5.55
CA LYS A 117 1.60 -9.48 4.23
C LYS A 117 1.87 -7.98 3.95
N GLY A 118 2.63 -7.30 4.80
CA GLY A 118 3.07 -5.91 4.57
C GLY A 118 4.42 -5.78 3.83
N PRO A 119 5.00 -4.58 3.72
CA PRO A 119 4.52 -3.33 4.31
C PRO A 119 3.28 -2.76 3.63
N PHE A 120 3.05 -3.14 2.38
CA PHE A 120 1.94 -2.63 1.57
C PHE A 120 1.15 -3.77 0.93
N TRP A 121 -0.17 -3.60 0.83
CA TRP A 121 -1.06 -4.54 0.15
C TRP A 121 -2.11 -3.78 -0.65
N LEU A 122 -2.25 -4.06 -1.95
CA LEU A 122 -3.37 -3.56 -2.72
C LEU A 122 -4.65 -4.29 -2.30
N VAL A 123 -5.66 -3.55 -1.84
CA VAL A 123 -6.91 -4.13 -1.34
C VAL A 123 -8.11 -3.44 -1.97
N TYR A 124 -9.04 -4.23 -2.49
CA TYR A 124 -10.39 -3.80 -2.85
C TYR A 124 -11.35 -4.02 -1.68
N ASN A 125 -12.35 -3.14 -1.56
CA ASN A 125 -13.46 -3.37 -0.66
C ASN A 125 -14.46 -4.38 -1.27
N LEU A 126 -14.26 -5.67 -0.98
CA LEU A 126 -15.11 -6.76 -1.50
C LEU A 126 -16.52 -6.75 -0.91
N ASN A 127 -16.72 -6.10 0.23
CA ASN A 127 -18.05 -5.89 0.80
C ASN A 127 -18.85 -4.84 0.02
N LYS A 128 -18.20 -3.72 -0.35
CA LYS A 128 -18.80 -2.68 -1.22
C LYS A 128 -19.03 -3.20 -2.64
N ASN A 129 -18.14 -4.07 -3.14
CA ASN A 129 -18.22 -4.61 -4.50
C ASN A 129 -18.15 -6.15 -4.51
N PRO A 130 -19.23 -6.87 -4.14
CA PRO A 130 -19.22 -8.34 -4.07
C PRO A 130 -18.89 -9.05 -5.38
N LYS A 131 -19.14 -8.42 -6.54
CA LYS A 131 -18.77 -8.95 -7.86
C LYS A 131 -17.26 -9.15 -8.05
N LEU A 132 -16.43 -8.48 -7.23
CA LEU A 132 -14.98 -8.63 -7.23
C LEU A 132 -14.52 -9.90 -6.49
N LYS A 133 -15.43 -10.68 -5.91
CA LYS A 133 -15.11 -11.94 -5.21
C LYS A 133 -14.85 -13.07 -6.21
N ASN A 134 -13.81 -12.93 -7.02
CA ASN A 134 -13.40 -13.90 -8.03
C ASN A 134 -11.87 -13.91 -8.23
N SER A 135 -11.36 -14.93 -8.91
CA SER A 135 -9.92 -15.15 -9.10
C SER A 135 -9.21 -13.97 -9.78
N VAL A 136 -9.86 -13.25 -10.69
CA VAL A 136 -9.26 -12.11 -11.41
C VAL A 136 -8.92 -10.98 -10.45
N TYR A 137 -9.87 -10.53 -9.62
CA TYR A 137 -9.58 -9.45 -8.67
C TYR A 137 -8.78 -9.92 -7.46
N TYR A 138 -8.74 -11.22 -7.17
CA TYR A 138 -7.84 -11.76 -6.16
C TYR A 138 -6.39 -11.70 -6.60
N THR A 139 -6.07 -11.95 -7.87
CA THR A 139 -4.68 -11.82 -8.36
C THR A 139 -4.19 -10.37 -8.34
N HIS A 140 -5.08 -9.39 -8.45
CA HIS A 140 -4.75 -7.97 -8.34
C HIS A 140 -4.33 -7.54 -6.92
N MET A 141 -4.77 -8.25 -5.88
CA MET A 141 -4.48 -7.90 -4.48
C MET A 141 -3.06 -8.30 -4.07
N VAL A 142 -2.06 -7.66 -4.69
CA VAL A 142 -0.63 -7.88 -4.44
C VAL A 142 -0.29 -7.46 -3.02
N TRP A 143 0.16 -8.39 -2.18
CA TRP A 143 0.74 -8.10 -0.86
C TRP A 143 2.25 -7.94 -0.95
N GLN A 144 2.85 -7.37 0.10
CA GLN A 144 4.29 -7.08 0.17
C GLN A 144 4.76 -6.24 -1.02
N ILE A 145 3.97 -5.25 -1.45
CA ILE A 145 4.33 -4.38 -2.57
C ILE A 145 5.61 -3.64 -2.23
N SER A 146 6.57 -3.69 -3.15
CA SER A 146 7.84 -2.97 -3.09
C SER A 146 7.96 -1.93 -4.20
N GLN A 147 7.26 -2.12 -5.32
CA GLN A 147 7.30 -1.19 -6.45
C GLN A 147 5.90 -0.92 -7.05
N ILE A 148 5.70 0.32 -7.50
CA ILE A 148 4.55 0.77 -8.28
C ILE A 148 5.07 1.37 -9.59
N LEU A 149 4.60 0.86 -10.73
CA LEU A 149 4.96 1.35 -12.05
C LEU A 149 3.72 1.95 -12.71
N ILE A 150 3.79 3.22 -13.09
CA ILE A 150 2.70 3.97 -13.72
C ILE A 150 2.96 4.02 -15.22
N HIS A 151 2.08 3.38 -16.00
CA HIS A 151 2.18 3.32 -17.45
C HIS A 151 1.30 4.40 -18.07
N LYS A 152 1.87 5.19 -18.99
CA LYS A 152 1.12 6.23 -19.69
C LYS A 152 0.31 5.66 -20.86
N LYS A 153 -0.70 6.40 -21.29
CA LYS A 153 -1.36 6.17 -22.58
C LYS A 153 -0.35 6.42 -23.71
N PRO A 154 -0.41 5.65 -24.80
CA PRO A 154 0.38 5.91 -26.00
C PRO A 154 0.04 7.27 -26.63
#